data_AF-A0A7Z0HCS9-F1
#
_entry.id   AF-A0A7Z0HCS9-F1
#
_cell.length_a   1.000
_cell.length_b   1.000
_cell.length_c   1.000
_cell.angle_alpha   90.00
_cell.angle_beta   90.00
_cell.angle_gamma   90.00
#
_symmetry.space_group_name_H-M   'P 1'
#
loop_
_entity.id
_entity.type
_entity.pdbx_description
1 polymer ?
#
loop_
_entity_poly.entity_id
_entity_poly.type
_entity_poly.pdbx_seq_one_letter_code
_entity_poly.pdbx_strand_id
1 'polypeptide(L)'
;MNATKSPKSGIKEQRKIELTLRVNSYEHELIKKRQTERTMSRWLRNLALKSTPISIADPNLIRQLGRIGSNLNQVARRVNTDKELDKTLDNQLDKQVLNEITAIRKLMHELINQNLKDARKADDDR
;
A
#
# COMPACT_ATOMS: atom_id res chain seq x y z
N MET A 1 -16.59 -51.06 -4.99
CA MET A 1 -15.22 -50.97 -4.44
C MET A 1 -14.25 -51.53 -5.47
N ASN A 2 -13.64 -50.68 -6.31
CA ASN A 2 -12.59 -51.14 -7.25
C ASN A 2 -11.33 -50.31 -7.00
N ALA A 3 -10.38 -50.91 -6.28
CA ALA A 3 -9.06 -50.36 -6.07
C ALA A 3 -8.28 -50.36 -7.39
N THR A 4 -8.05 -49.18 -7.97
CA THR A 4 -7.16 -48.97 -9.11
C THR A 4 -5.72 -49.16 -8.66
N LYS A 5 -5.22 -50.38 -8.85
CA LYS A 5 -3.80 -50.74 -8.71
C LYS A 5 -2.95 -49.80 -9.57
N SER A 6 -1.98 -49.10 -8.96
CA SER A 6 -0.94 -48.38 -9.70
C SER A 6 -0.11 -49.36 -10.54
N PRO A 7 0.18 -49.08 -11.82
CA PRO A 7 0.93 -50.02 -12.65
C PRO A 7 2.40 -50.07 -12.23
N LYS A 8 2.87 -51.29 -11.95
CA LYS A 8 4.28 -51.62 -11.67
C LYS A 8 5.13 -51.41 -12.94
N SER A 9 6.31 -50.84 -12.72
CA SER A 9 7.47 -50.77 -13.62
C SER A 9 7.61 -51.99 -14.54
N GLY A 10 7.67 -51.77 -15.86
CA GLY A 10 8.14 -52.81 -16.79
C GLY A 10 7.79 -52.65 -18.27
N ILE A 11 6.65 -52.06 -18.63
CA ILE A 11 6.26 -51.85 -20.04
C ILE A 11 5.70 -50.44 -20.16
N LYS A 12 6.44 -49.53 -20.81
CA LYS A 12 5.93 -48.20 -21.15
C LYS A 12 4.86 -48.38 -22.21
N GLU A 13 3.59 -48.38 -21.80
CA GLU A 13 2.47 -48.31 -22.72
C GLU A 13 2.69 -47.15 -23.69
N GLN A 14 2.58 -47.43 -24.98
CA GLN A 14 2.79 -46.42 -26.02
C GLN A 14 1.71 -45.34 -25.86
N ARG A 15 2.12 -44.07 -25.93
CA ARG A 15 1.22 -42.93 -25.80
C ARG A 15 0.39 -42.80 -27.08
N LYS A 16 -0.81 -43.40 -27.07
CA LYS A 16 -1.71 -43.45 -28.23
C LYS A 16 -2.77 -42.34 -28.26
N ILE A 17 -2.95 -41.62 -27.15
CA ILE A 17 -3.95 -40.56 -27.03
C ILE A 17 -3.32 -39.23 -27.44
N GLU A 18 -3.88 -38.60 -28.47
CA GLU A 18 -3.51 -37.27 -28.91
C GLU A 18 -4.42 -36.21 -28.27
N LEU A 19 -3.82 -35.10 -27.82
CA LEU A 19 -4.50 -33.94 -27.24
C LEU A 19 -4.25 -32.76 -28.17
N THR A 20 -5.31 -32.25 -28.82
CA THR A 20 -5.24 -31.08 -29.69
C THR A 20 -5.69 -29.84 -28.93
N LEU A 21 -4.91 -28.75 -29.03
CA LEU A 21 -5.22 -27.45 -28.43
C LEU A 21 -5.17 -26.39 -29.53
N ARG A 22 -6.25 -25.62 -29.68
CA ARG A 22 -6.24 -24.43 -30.54
C ARG A 22 -5.79 -23.24 -29.71
N VAL A 23 -4.82 -22.49 -30.22
CA VAL A 23 -4.28 -21.28 -29.59
C VAL A 23 -4.23 -20.16 -30.61
N ASN A 24 -4.35 -18.92 -30.14
CA ASN A 24 -4.08 -17.75 -30.96
C ASN A 24 -2.56 -17.46 -31.07
N SER A 25 -2.16 -16.57 -31.97
CA SER A 25 -0.74 -16.27 -32.21
C SER A 25 -0.02 -15.73 -30.97
N TYR A 26 -0.70 -14.93 -30.15
CA TYR A 26 -0.16 -14.35 -28.92
C TYR A 26 0.08 -15.40 -27.83
N GLU A 27 -0.90 -16.29 -27.63
CA GLU A 27 -0.81 -17.43 -26.71
C GLU A 27 0.33 -18.36 -27.12
N HIS A 28 0.48 -18.63 -28.42
CA HIS A 28 1.56 -19.46 -28.93
C HIS A 28 2.95 -18.87 -28.58
N GLU A 29 3.14 -17.57 -28.75
CA GLU A 29 4.41 -16.90 -28.37
C GLU A 29 4.67 -16.96 -26.86
N LEU A 30 3.64 -16.75 -26.04
CA LEU A 30 3.76 -16.83 -24.58
C LEU A 30 4.11 -18.24 -24.11
N ILE A 31 3.46 -19.26 -24.69
CA ILE A 31 3.73 -20.67 -24.39
C ILE A 31 5.18 -21.01 -24.77
N LYS A 32 5.65 -20.54 -25.94
CA LYS A 32 7.04 -20.74 -26.37
C LYS A 32 8.06 -20.04 -25.46
N LYS A 33 7.77 -18.82 -25.00
CA LYS A 33 8.62 -18.10 -24.03
C LYS A 33 8.71 -18.80 -22.67
N ARG A 34 7.62 -19.44 -22.23
CA ARG A 34 7.53 -20.14 -20.93
C ARG A 34 8.05 -21.58 -20.99
N GLN A 35 8.34 -22.11 -22.18
CA GLN A 35 8.85 -23.44 -22.37
C GLN A 35 10.21 -23.59 -21.68
N THR A 36 10.27 -24.39 -20.61
CA THR A 36 11.51 -24.64 -19.86
C THR A 36 12.23 -25.91 -20.32
N GLU A 37 11.56 -26.81 -21.04
CA GLU A 37 12.12 -28.07 -21.50
C GLU A 37 12.36 -28.10 -23.01
N ARG A 38 13.24 -29.00 -23.46
CA ARG A 38 13.63 -29.16 -24.87
C ARG A 38 12.47 -29.47 -25.83
N THR A 39 11.35 -30.04 -25.35
CA THR A 39 10.19 -30.39 -26.19
C THR A 39 8.89 -29.91 -25.56
N MET A 40 8.08 -29.18 -26.34
CA MET A 40 6.79 -28.62 -25.91
C MET A 40 5.86 -29.69 -25.31
N SER A 41 5.71 -30.84 -25.95
CA SER A 41 4.86 -31.94 -25.48
C SER A 41 5.36 -32.57 -24.17
N ARG A 42 6.66 -32.46 -23.87
CA ARG A 42 7.23 -32.93 -22.61
C ARG A 42 6.92 -31.93 -21.49
N TRP A 43 7.13 -30.65 -21.78
CA TRP A 43 6.84 -29.54 -20.87
C TRP A 43 5.35 -29.45 -20.52
N LEU A 44 4.45 -29.44 -21.51
CA LEU A 44 3.00 -29.38 -21.29
C LEU A 44 2.48 -30.56 -20.47
N ARG A 45 3.01 -31.77 -20.73
CA ARG A 45 2.63 -32.95 -19.94
C ARG A 45 3.12 -32.84 -18.50
N ASN A 46 4.37 -32.42 -18.30
CA ASN A 46 4.90 -32.25 -16.95
C ASN A 46 4.16 -31.13 -16.21
N LEU A 47 3.77 -30.06 -16.90
CA LEU A 47 2.94 -28.99 -16.35
C LEU A 47 1.57 -29.53 -15.93
N ALA A 48 0.85 -30.22 -16.82
CA ALA A 48 -0.49 -30.76 -16.55
C ALA A 48 -0.50 -31.89 -15.50
N LEU A 49 0.57 -32.70 -15.42
CA LEU A 49 0.67 -33.79 -14.44
C LEU A 49 1.20 -33.33 -13.08
N LYS A 50 2.03 -32.28 -13.03
CA LYS A 50 2.58 -31.73 -11.78
C LYS A 50 1.72 -30.60 -11.21
N SER A 51 0.85 -29.99 -12.02
CA SER A 51 -0.12 -29.02 -11.51
C SER A 51 -1.11 -29.77 -10.62
N THR A 52 -0.87 -29.75 -9.32
CA THR A 52 -1.96 -29.89 -8.37
C THR A 52 -2.90 -28.71 -8.65
N PRO A 53 -4.21 -28.94 -8.86
CA PRO A 53 -5.14 -27.82 -8.89
C PRO A 53 -4.91 -27.05 -7.60
N ILE A 54 -4.50 -25.78 -7.74
CA ILE A 54 -4.36 -24.88 -6.60
C ILE A 54 -5.73 -24.94 -5.93
N SER A 55 -5.79 -25.45 -4.70
CA SER A 55 -7.00 -25.37 -3.89
C SER A 55 -7.39 -23.90 -3.94
N ILE A 56 -8.53 -23.61 -4.57
CA ILE A 56 -9.15 -22.30 -4.50
C ILE A 56 -9.19 -22.01 -3.01
N ALA A 57 -8.38 -21.06 -2.54
CA ALA A 57 -8.29 -20.77 -1.11
C ALA A 57 -9.71 -20.52 -0.61
N ASP A 58 -10.06 -21.07 0.55
CA ASP A 58 -11.43 -21.03 1.08
C ASP A 58 -11.99 -19.60 0.92
N PRO A 59 -13.06 -19.40 0.14
CA PRO A 59 -13.64 -18.07 -0.09
C PRO A 59 -13.93 -17.34 1.23
N ASN A 60 -14.22 -18.07 2.31
CA ASN A 60 -14.40 -17.48 3.64
C ASN A 60 -13.10 -16.89 4.20
N LEU A 61 -11.96 -17.56 4.01
CA LEU A 61 -10.66 -17.07 4.45
C LEU A 61 -10.25 -15.80 3.68
N ILE A 62 -10.48 -15.77 2.37
CA ILE A 62 -10.25 -14.58 1.54
C ILE A 62 -11.12 -13.42 2.03
N ARG A 63 -12.40 -13.70 2.33
CA ARG A 63 -13.33 -12.69 2.85
C ARG A 63 -12.90 -12.18 4.23
N GLN A 64 -12.39 -13.04 5.10
CA GLN A 64 -11.84 -12.65 6.40
C GLN A 64 -10.60 -11.77 6.24
N LEU A 65 -9.69 -12.13 5.33
CA LEU A 65 -8.50 -11.32 5.04
C LEU A 65 -8.88 -9.93 4.51
N GLY A 66 -9.90 -9.84 3.65
CA GLY A 66 -10.46 -8.57 3.19
C GLY A 66 -11.03 -7.71 4.33
N ARG A 67 -11.68 -8.32 5.33
CA ARG A 67 -12.16 -7.63 6.53
C ARG A 67 -11.00 -7.11 7.39
N ILE A 68 -9.96 -7.91 7.56
CA ILE A 68 -8.73 -7.49 8.29
C ILE A 68 -8.08 -6.30 7.59
N GLY A 69 -7.94 -6.34 6.26
CA GLY A 69 -7.41 -5.23 5.48
C GLY A 69 -8.26 -3.96 5.58
N SER A 70 -9.58 -4.09 5.59
CA SER A 70 -10.50 -2.96 5.81
C SER A 70 -10.32 -2.32 7.18
N ASN A 71 -10.23 -3.14 8.24
CA ASN A 71 -9.99 -2.65 9.60
C ASN A 71 -8.65 -1.92 9.71
N LEU A 72 -7.59 -2.47 9.11
CA LEU A 72 -6.26 -1.84 9.09
C LEU A 72 -6.30 -0.48 8.35
N ASN A 73 -7.03 -0.40 7.24
CA ASN A 73 -7.22 0.83 6.49
C ASN A 73 -7.99 1.89 7.30
N GLN A 74 -8.97 1.47 8.10
CA GLN A 74 -9.69 2.37 9.00
C GLN A 74 -8.77 2.91 10.11
N VAL A 75 -7.94 2.06 10.70
CA VAL A 75 -6.92 2.49 11.69
C VAL A 75 -5.92 3.45 11.06
N ALA A 76 -5.40 3.14 9.87
CA ALA A 76 -4.46 4.02 9.16
C ALA A 76 -5.08 5.39 8.84
N ARG A 77 -6.33 5.43 8.36
CA ARG A 77 -7.07 6.68 8.14
C ARG A 77 -7.24 7.45 9.44
N ARG A 78 -7.63 6.78 10.52
CA ARG A 78 -7.82 7.43 11.81
C ARG A 78 -6.53 8.04 12.34
N VAL A 79 -5.42 7.30 12.30
CA VAL A 79 -4.10 7.80 12.71
C VAL A 79 -3.66 8.97 11.84
N ASN A 80 -3.93 8.94 10.53
CA ASN A 80 -3.59 10.05 9.64
C ASN A 80 -4.49 11.28 9.88
N THR A 81 -5.78 11.10 10.16
CA THR A 81 -6.71 12.18 10.49
C THR A 81 -6.41 12.78 11.87
N ASP A 82 -6.12 11.96 12.87
CA ASP A 82 -5.77 12.43 14.22
C ASP A 82 -4.43 13.18 14.20
N LYS A 83 -3.44 12.75 13.41
CA LYS A 83 -2.20 13.53 13.17
C LYS A 83 -2.43 14.87 12.48
N GLU A 84 -3.40 14.97 11.58
CA GLU A 84 -3.74 16.23 10.93
C GLU A 84 -4.54 17.15 11.86
N LEU A 85 -5.43 16.59 12.70
CA LEU A 85 -6.14 17.33 13.75
C LEU A 85 -5.18 17.90 14.81
N ASP A 86 -4.20 17.10 15.24
CA ASP A 86 -3.14 17.49 16.19
C ASP A 86 -2.29 18.64 15.63
N LYS A 87 -1.91 18.57 14.34
CA LYS A 87 -1.22 19.68 13.65
C LYS A 87 -2.06 20.95 13.53
N THR A 88 -3.38 20.85 13.45
CA THR A 88 -4.26 22.04 13.32
C THR A 88 -4.53 22.73 14.65
N LEU A 89 -4.67 21.98 15.75
CA LEU A 89 -4.90 22.56 17.08
C LEU A 89 -3.64 23.26 17.64
N ASP A 90 -2.47 22.64 17.52
CA ASP A 90 -1.21 23.22 18.02
C ASP A 90 -0.83 24.50 17.25
N ASN A 91 -1.13 24.58 15.94
CA ASN A 91 -0.79 25.75 15.14
C ASN A 91 -1.72 26.96 15.31
N GLN A 92 -2.94 26.79 15.83
CA GLN A 92 -3.87 27.92 16.00
C GLN A 92 -3.62 28.66 17.31
N LEU A 93 -3.40 27.90 18.40
CA LEU A 93 -3.10 28.49 19.70
C LEU A 93 -1.74 29.19 19.68
N ASP A 94 -0.72 28.54 19.10
CA ASP A 94 0.63 29.13 18.98
C ASP A 94 0.64 30.41 18.15
N LYS A 95 -0.15 30.47 17.06
CA LYS A 95 -0.29 31.68 16.24
C LYS A 95 -1.01 32.81 16.96
N GLN A 96 -2.04 32.50 17.76
CA GLN A 96 -2.73 33.51 18.55
C GLN A 96 -1.81 34.07 19.64
N VAL A 97 -1.13 33.20 20.38
CA VAL A 97 -0.16 33.61 21.41
C VAL A 97 0.97 34.44 20.81
N LEU A 98 1.52 34.04 19.65
CA LEU A 98 2.57 34.78 18.97
C LEU A 98 2.11 36.17 18.48
N ASN A 99 0.87 36.27 17.98
CA ASN A 99 0.29 37.55 17.57
C ASN A 99 0.11 38.50 18.75
N GLU A 100 -0.40 38.01 19.88
CA GLU A 100 -0.58 38.82 21.10
C GLU A 100 0.77 39.30 21.65
N ILE A 101 1.78 38.42 21.73
CA ILE A 101 3.15 38.80 22.14
C ILE A 101 3.72 39.88 21.22
N THR A 102 3.49 39.78 19.91
CA THR A 102 3.94 40.77 18.93
C THR A 102 3.23 42.11 19.10
N ALA A 103 1.93 42.10 19.38
CA ALA A 103 1.14 43.30 19.64
C ALA A 103 1.61 44.02 20.92
N ILE A 104 1.82 43.28 22.02
CA ILE A 104 2.34 43.82 23.28
C ILE A 104 3.72 44.45 23.06
N ARG A 105 4.61 43.79 22.32
CA ARG A 105 5.95 44.31 22.02
C ARG A 105 5.87 45.65 21.26
N LYS A 106 4.97 45.78 20.30
CA LYS A 106 4.79 47.02 19.54
C LYS A 106 4.30 48.16 20.44
N LEU A 107 3.30 47.89 21.27
CA LEU A 107 2.76 48.84 22.26
C LEU A 107 3.82 49.33 23.24
N MET A 108 4.64 48.40 23.76
CA MET A 108 5.75 48.74 24.65
C MET A 108 6.77 49.66 23.97
N HIS A 109 7.13 49.39 22.71
CA HIS A 109 8.03 50.26 21.96
C HIS A 109 7.44 51.66 21.73
N GLU A 110 6.14 51.75 21.44
CA GLU A 110 5.46 53.04 21.27
C GLU A 110 5.42 53.84 22.58
N LEU A 111 5.10 53.20 23.71
CA LEU A 111 5.10 53.84 25.03
C LEU A 111 6.49 54.34 25.44
N ILE A 112 7.54 53.53 25.22
CA ILE A 112 8.91 53.94 25.49
C ILE A 112 9.28 55.16 24.64
N ASN A 113 8.94 55.14 23.35
CA ASN A 113 9.26 56.25 22.44
C ASN A 113 8.48 57.53 22.79
N GLN A 114 7.24 57.43 23.28
CA GLN A 114 6.49 58.59 23.77
C GLN A 114 7.15 59.17 25.02
N ASN A 115 7.45 58.34 26.02
CA ASN A 115 8.11 58.81 27.24
C ASN A 115 9.47 59.46 26.97
N LEU A 116 10.24 58.93 26.01
CA LEU A 116 11.51 59.53 25.59
C LEU A 116 11.31 60.88 24.88
N LYS A 117 10.23 61.07 24.11
CA LYS A 117 9.89 62.35 23.48
C LYS A 117 9.40 63.36 24.52
N ASP A 118 8.56 62.93 25.46
CA ASP A 118 8.02 63.77 26.50
C ASP A 118 9.12 64.24 27.46
N ALA A 119 10.07 63.36 27.81
CA ALA A 119 11.26 63.71 28.58
C ALA A 119 12.14 64.74 27.85
N ARG A 120 12.36 64.57 26.54
CA ARG A 120 13.13 65.55 25.75
C ARG A 120 12.44 66.91 25.65
N LYS A 121 11.12 66.94 25.47
CA LYS A 121 10.34 68.19 25.45
C LYS A 121 10.39 68.92 26.80
N ALA A 122 10.34 68.18 27.91
CA ALA A 122 10.44 68.75 29.25
C ALA A 122 11.82 69.35 29.56
N ASP A 123 12.88 68.87 28.90
CA ASP A 123 14.23 69.43 28.99
C ASP A 123 14.44 70.62 28.03
N ASP A 124 13.80 70.65 26.85
CA ASP A 124 13.85 71.78 25.90
C ASP A 124 13.02 73.00 26.37
N ASP A 125 11.99 72.80 27.21
CA ASP A 125 11.12 73.85 27.77
C ASP A 125 11.68 74.49 29.08
N ARG A 126 12.91 74.14 29.50
CA ARG A 126 13.62 74.70 30.67
C ARG A 126 14.77 75.61 30.29
#